data_AF-B4DH12-F1
#
_entry.id   AF-B4DH12-F1
#
_cell.length_a   1.000
_cell.length_b   1.000
_cell.length_c   1.000
_cell.angle_alpha   90.00
_cell.angle_beta   90.00
_cell.angle_gamma   90.00
#
_symmetry.space_group_name_H-M   'P 1'
#
loop_
_entity.id
_entity.type
_entity.pdbx_description
1 polymer ?
#
loop_
_entity_poly.entity_id
_entity_poly.type
_entity_poly.pdbx_seq_one_letter_code
_entity_poly.pdbx_strand_id
1 'polypeptide(L)'
;MEQLLRAELRTATLRAFGGPGAGCISEGRAYDTDAGPVFVKVNRRTQARQMFEGEVASLEALRSTGLVRVPRPMKVIDLPGGGAAFVMEHLKMKSLSSQASKLGEQMADLHLYNQKLREKLKEEENTVGRRGEGAEPQYVDKFGFHTVTCCGFIPQEPLEPSSLKSVKFQRRLWTAQLPCASLEEANIGPYFGFVRNTAPII
;
A
#
# COMPACT_ATOMS: atom_id res chain seq x y z
N MET A 1 -12.11 -8.27 24.32
CA MET A 1 -11.33 -7.41 23.39
C MET A 1 -10.25 -6.63 24.13
N GLU A 2 -10.58 -5.75 25.07
CA GLU A 2 -9.57 -4.88 25.72
C GLU A 2 -8.52 -5.65 26.53
N GLN A 3 -8.92 -6.70 27.26
CA GLN A 3 -7.98 -7.58 27.97
C GLN A 3 -7.00 -8.27 26.99
N LEU A 4 -7.49 -8.73 25.84
CA LEU A 4 -6.67 -9.32 24.79
C LEU A 4 -5.68 -8.29 24.22
N LEU A 5 -6.14 -7.08 23.91
CA LEU A 5 -5.28 -6.01 23.43
C LEU A 5 -4.19 -5.66 24.45
N ARG A 6 -4.53 -5.57 25.75
CA ARG A 6 -3.54 -5.34 26.82
C ARG A 6 -2.46 -6.42 26.86
N ALA A 7 -2.86 -7.68 26.79
CA ALA A 7 -1.93 -8.82 26.79
C ALA A 7 -1.04 -8.82 25.54
N GLU A 8 -1.64 -8.66 24.36
CA GLU A 8 -0.95 -8.74 23.06
C GLU A 8 0.01 -7.57 22.81
N LEU A 9 -0.32 -6.38 23.34
CA LEU A 9 0.51 -5.17 23.27
C LEU A 9 1.43 -5.03 24.48
N ARG A 10 1.31 -5.90 25.49
CA ARG A 10 2.06 -5.86 26.76
C ARG A 10 1.99 -4.48 27.44
N THR A 11 0.80 -3.89 27.47
CA THR A 11 0.56 -2.55 28.02
C THR A 11 -0.22 -2.61 29.32
N ALA A 12 0.17 -1.78 30.29
CA ALA A 12 -0.56 -1.64 31.55
C ALA A 12 -1.83 -0.79 31.38
N THR A 13 -1.86 0.12 30.42
CA THR A 13 -2.96 1.07 30.20
C THR A 13 -3.55 0.88 28.81
N LEU A 14 -4.88 0.87 28.75
CA LEU A 14 -5.61 0.86 27.49
C LEU A 14 -6.88 1.65 27.71
N ARG A 15 -6.89 2.90 27.25
CA ARG A 15 -8.03 3.81 27.37
C ARG A 15 -8.51 4.22 26.00
N ALA A 16 -9.74 3.87 25.66
CA ALA A 16 -10.35 4.32 24.41
C ALA A 16 -10.50 5.86 24.41
N PHE A 17 -10.19 6.48 23.28
CA PHE A 17 -10.41 7.92 23.08
C PHE A 17 -10.90 8.19 21.66
N GLY A 18 -11.47 9.38 21.45
CA GLY A 18 -12.11 9.75 20.20
C GLY A 18 -13.42 8.99 19.94
N GLY A 19 -14.13 9.37 18.89
CA GLY A 19 -15.28 8.61 18.42
C GLY A 19 -14.83 7.32 17.71
N PRO A 20 -15.65 6.26 17.72
CA PRO A 20 -15.39 5.11 16.86
C PRO A 20 -15.34 5.58 15.40
N GLY A 21 -14.23 5.30 14.72
CA GLY A 21 -14.14 5.47 13.28
C GLY A 21 -14.93 4.36 12.63
N ALA A 22 -16.16 4.64 12.20
CA ALA A 22 -16.95 3.67 11.44
C ALA A 22 -16.37 3.59 10.02
N GLY A 23 -15.48 2.62 9.78
CA GLY A 23 -15.19 2.19 8.42
C GLY A 23 -16.39 1.41 7.88
N CYS A 24 -16.61 1.45 6.55
CA CYS A 24 -17.74 0.73 5.94
C CYS A 24 -17.71 -0.79 6.20
N ILE A 25 -16.53 -1.36 6.48
CA ILE A 25 -16.29 -2.80 6.58
C ILE A 25 -15.77 -3.23 7.96
N SER A 26 -14.97 -2.37 8.60
CA SER A 26 -14.30 -2.67 9.88
C SER A 26 -14.56 -1.54 10.86
N GLU A 27 -14.73 -1.90 12.13
CA GLU A 27 -14.83 -0.94 13.23
C GLU A 27 -13.42 -0.42 13.56
N GLY A 28 -13.24 0.90 13.64
CA GLY A 28 -12.00 1.54 14.04
C GLY A 28 -12.10 2.17 15.42
N ARG A 29 -11.10 1.96 16.29
CA ARG A 29 -11.03 2.62 17.60
C ARG A 29 -9.60 3.02 17.94
N ALA A 30 -9.44 4.21 18.53
CA ALA A 30 -8.17 4.68 19.06
C ALA A 30 -8.07 4.39 20.56
N TYR A 31 -6.87 4.03 21.01
CA TYR A 31 -6.58 3.77 22.42
C TYR A 31 -5.27 4.45 22.83
N ASP A 32 -5.28 5.09 23.99
CA ASP A 32 -4.06 5.52 24.68
C ASP A 32 -3.48 4.33 25.43
N THR A 33 -2.17 4.13 25.24
CA THR A 33 -1.35 3.14 25.95
C THR A 33 -0.16 3.82 26.62
N ASP A 34 0.53 3.10 27.49
CA ASP A 34 1.78 3.54 28.12
C ASP A 34 2.94 3.74 27.12
N ALA A 35 2.88 3.10 25.95
CA ALA A 35 3.83 3.28 24.86
C ALA A 35 3.40 4.31 23.79
N GLY A 36 2.29 5.03 24.04
CA GLY A 36 1.70 6.00 23.11
C GLY A 36 0.39 5.52 22.47
N PRO A 37 -0.27 6.39 21.68
CA PRO A 37 -1.59 6.08 21.13
C PRO A 37 -1.50 5.08 19.96
N VAL A 38 -2.45 4.14 19.94
CA VAL A 38 -2.60 3.13 18.88
C VAL A 38 -4.00 3.21 18.26
N PHE A 39 -4.08 2.83 16.98
CA PHE A 39 -5.34 2.66 16.28
C PHE A 39 -5.58 1.18 16.01
N VAL A 40 -6.79 0.71 16.30
CA VAL A 40 -7.18 -0.70 16.17
C VAL A 40 -8.35 -0.81 15.22
N LYS A 41 -8.17 -1.56 14.14
CA LYS A 41 -9.25 -2.02 13.26
C LYS A 41 -9.75 -3.37 13.75
N VAL A 42 -11.06 -3.58 13.78
CA VAL A 42 -11.69 -4.82 14.23
C VAL A 42 -12.66 -5.31 13.17
N ASN A 43 -12.60 -6.59 12.85
CA ASN A 43 -13.53 -7.23 11.93
C ASN A 43 -13.81 -8.67 12.38
N ARG A 44 -15.10 -9.02 12.51
CA ARG A 44 -15.54 -10.32 13.05
C ARG A 44 -15.73 -11.41 11.99
N ARG A 45 -15.53 -11.10 10.70
CA ARG A 45 -15.62 -12.12 9.63
C ARG A 45 -14.39 -13.01 9.63
N THR A 46 -14.56 -14.27 9.25
CA THR A 46 -13.48 -15.29 9.20
C THR A 46 -12.30 -14.89 8.31
N GLN A 47 -12.56 -14.14 7.23
CA GLN A 47 -11.54 -13.66 6.28
C GLN A 47 -10.73 -12.44 6.80
N ALA A 48 -11.07 -11.89 7.97
CA ALA A 48 -10.45 -10.67 8.49
C ALA A 48 -8.94 -10.81 8.70
N ARG A 49 -8.46 -12.01 9.09
CA ARG A 49 -7.04 -12.26 9.34
C ARG A 49 -6.21 -12.05 8.07
N GLN A 50 -6.58 -12.72 6.98
CA GLN A 50 -5.93 -12.57 5.66
C GLN A 50 -6.03 -11.12 5.15
N MET A 51 -7.20 -10.51 5.26
CA MET A 51 -7.40 -9.10 4.86
C MET A 51 -6.43 -8.16 5.59
N PHE A 52 -6.27 -8.32 6.90
CA PHE A 52 -5.35 -7.50 7.68
C PHE A 52 -3.87 -7.84 7.43
N GLU A 53 -3.52 -9.09 7.12
CA GLU A 53 -2.15 -9.43 6.71
C GLU A 53 -1.75 -8.77 5.39
N GLY A 54 -2.67 -8.73 4.42
CA GLY A 54 -2.50 -7.94 3.21
C GLY A 54 -2.33 -6.45 3.50
N GLU A 55 -3.11 -5.91 4.45
CA GLU A 55 -2.97 -4.51 4.87
C GLU A 55 -1.60 -4.24 5.53
N VAL A 56 -1.11 -5.15 6.37
CA VAL A 56 0.25 -5.07 6.96
C VAL A 56 1.30 -5.02 5.86
N ALA A 57 1.27 -5.96 4.90
CA ALA A 57 2.27 -6.02 3.84
C ALA A 57 2.28 -4.77 2.95
N SER A 58 1.09 -4.22 2.64
CA SER A 58 0.97 -2.99 1.86
C SER A 58 1.48 -1.75 2.61
N LEU A 59 1.18 -1.63 3.90
CA LEU A 59 1.72 -0.54 4.73
C LEU A 59 3.24 -0.65 4.92
N GLU A 60 3.78 -1.85 5.07
CA GLU A 60 5.23 -2.09 5.13
C GLU A 60 5.92 -1.67 3.82
N ALA A 61 5.36 -2.06 2.67
CA ALA A 61 5.90 -1.68 1.36
C ALA A 61 5.87 -0.16 1.13
N LEU A 62 4.78 0.52 1.52
CA LEU A 62 4.72 1.98 1.44
C LEU A 62 5.75 2.62 2.36
N ARG A 63 5.89 2.11 3.60
CA ARG A 63 6.84 2.65 4.58
C ARG A 63 8.29 2.46 4.14
N SER A 64 8.63 1.35 3.48
CA SER A 64 9.99 1.09 3.00
C SER A 64 10.43 2.05 1.90
N THR A 65 9.50 2.68 1.16
CA THR A 65 9.85 3.72 0.18
C THR A 65 10.36 4.99 0.85
N GLY A 66 9.91 5.28 2.08
CA GLY A 66 10.20 6.53 2.78
C GLY A 66 9.57 7.79 2.17
N LEU A 67 8.71 7.66 1.14
CA LEU A 67 8.19 8.80 0.38
C LEU A 67 6.94 9.43 0.99
N VAL A 68 6.00 8.60 1.46
CA VAL A 68 4.71 9.04 2.02
C VAL A 68 4.60 8.57 3.47
N ARG A 69 4.06 9.42 4.35
CA ARG A 69 3.77 9.03 5.73
C ARG A 69 2.56 8.11 5.77
N VAL A 70 2.78 6.89 6.26
CA VAL A 70 1.74 5.91 6.54
C VAL A 70 1.79 5.48 8.02
N PRO A 71 0.69 4.97 8.60
CA PRO A 71 0.73 4.38 9.94
C PRO A 71 1.69 3.20 10.00
N ARG A 72 2.54 3.12 11.03
CA ARG A 72 3.35 1.92 11.27
C ARG A 72 2.47 0.73 11.70
N PRO A 73 2.43 -0.39 10.95
CA PRO A 73 1.80 -1.62 11.41
C PRO A 73 2.48 -2.13 12.68
N MET A 74 1.68 -2.69 13.60
CA MET A 74 2.21 -3.26 14.84
C MET A 74 1.91 -4.73 14.95
N LYS A 75 0.63 -5.13 14.85
CA LYS A 75 0.24 -6.51 15.11
C LYS A 75 -1.15 -6.83 14.58
N VAL A 76 -1.33 -8.06 14.09
CA VAL A 76 -2.65 -8.63 13.80
C VAL A 76 -2.93 -9.71 14.85
N ILE A 77 -4.15 -9.72 15.39
CA ILE A 77 -4.56 -10.53 16.53
C ILE A 77 -5.85 -11.26 16.17
N ASP A 78 -5.88 -12.58 16.34
CA ASP A 78 -7.09 -13.37 16.18
C ASP A 78 -8.05 -13.16 17.37
N LEU A 79 -9.34 -13.02 17.08
CA LEU A 79 -10.34 -12.73 18.09
C LEU A 79 -11.03 -14.00 18.60
N PRO A 80 -11.31 -14.10 19.91
CA PRO A 80 -12.14 -15.17 20.44
C PRO A 80 -13.55 -15.04 19.85
N GLY A 81 -14.05 -16.13 19.25
CA GLY A 81 -15.33 -16.14 18.53
C GLY A 81 -15.24 -15.81 17.04
N GLY A 82 -14.04 -15.61 16.51
CA GLY A 82 -13.79 -15.45 15.07
C GLY A 82 -13.53 -14.00 14.63
N GLY A 83 -12.86 -13.89 13.49
CA GLY A 83 -12.34 -12.63 12.97
C GLY A 83 -11.02 -12.21 13.61
N ALA A 84 -10.62 -10.96 13.33
CA ALA A 84 -9.32 -10.44 13.70
C ALA A 84 -9.37 -8.96 14.09
N ALA A 85 -8.33 -8.51 14.77
CA ALA A 85 -8.02 -7.11 15.01
C ALA A 85 -6.65 -6.76 14.45
N PHE A 86 -6.50 -5.58 13.87
CA PHE A 86 -5.24 -5.05 13.37
C PHE A 86 -4.88 -3.77 14.12
N VAL A 87 -3.76 -3.81 14.84
CA VAL A 87 -3.19 -2.69 15.59
C VAL A 87 -2.09 -2.01 14.78
N MET A 88 -2.16 -0.69 14.72
CA MET A 88 -1.19 0.17 14.06
C MET A 88 -0.99 1.46 14.86
N GLU A 89 0.01 2.24 14.47
CA GLU A 89 0.22 3.60 14.95
C GLU A 89 -1.04 4.47 14.79
N HIS A 90 -1.38 5.24 15.83
CA HIS A 90 -2.41 6.27 15.71
C HIS A 90 -1.82 7.56 15.09
N LEU A 91 -2.27 7.91 13.89
CA LEU A 91 -1.94 9.19 13.27
C LEU A 91 -2.91 10.29 13.73
N LYS A 92 -2.38 11.40 14.24
CA LYS A 92 -3.15 12.62 14.49
C LYS A 92 -3.43 13.33 13.16
N MET A 93 -4.52 12.92 12.51
CA MET A 93 -4.96 13.49 11.24
C MET A 93 -5.25 14.99 11.38
N LYS A 94 -4.80 15.77 10.39
CA LYS A 94 -5.04 17.21 10.27
C LYS A 94 -5.61 17.50 8.89
N SER A 95 -6.18 18.69 8.69
CA SER A 95 -6.63 19.15 7.37
C SER A 95 -5.48 19.10 6.36
N LEU A 96 -5.78 18.63 5.15
CA LEU A 96 -4.83 18.57 4.03
C LEU A 96 -4.64 19.91 3.33
N SER A 97 -5.42 20.94 3.65
CA SER A 97 -5.46 22.20 2.87
C SER A 97 -4.09 22.86 2.69
N SER A 98 -3.22 22.85 3.70
CA SER A 98 -1.87 23.42 3.62
C SER A 98 -0.80 22.44 3.14
N GLN A 99 -1.12 21.16 2.94
CA GLN A 99 -0.16 20.10 2.61
C GLN A 99 -0.50 19.36 1.31
N ALA A 100 -1.62 19.69 0.65
CA ALA A 100 -2.12 19.01 -0.54
C ALA A 100 -1.09 19.00 -1.69
N SER A 101 -0.43 20.14 -1.94
CA SER A 101 0.62 20.23 -2.96
C SER A 101 1.79 19.30 -2.64
N LYS A 102 2.25 19.26 -1.39
CA LYS A 102 3.35 18.37 -0.99
C LYS A 102 2.97 16.90 -1.09
N LEU A 103 1.75 16.56 -0.69
CA LEU A 103 1.22 15.20 -0.86
C LEU A 103 1.16 14.81 -2.34
N GLY A 104 0.76 15.73 -3.22
CA GLY A 104 0.76 15.52 -4.68
C GLY A 104 2.16 15.18 -5.23
N GLU A 105 3.19 15.92 -4.81
CA GLU A 105 4.58 15.62 -5.15
C GLU A 105 5.01 14.24 -4.65
N GLN A 106 4.75 13.93 -3.37
CA GLN A 106 5.12 12.63 -2.79
C GLN A 106 4.42 11.47 -3.49
N MET A 107 3.17 11.68 -3.94
CA MET A 107 2.45 10.68 -4.71
C MET A 107 3.02 10.49 -6.11
N ALA A 108 3.44 11.56 -6.78
CA ALA A 108 4.12 11.47 -8.06
C ALA A 108 5.46 10.72 -7.94
N ASP A 109 6.23 11.03 -6.89
CA ASP A 109 7.46 10.31 -6.59
C ASP A 109 7.21 8.83 -6.28
N LEU A 110 6.14 8.51 -5.54
CA LEU A 110 5.79 7.13 -5.23
C LEU A 110 5.45 6.34 -6.50
N HIS A 111 4.73 6.94 -7.46
CA HIS A 111 4.44 6.29 -8.75
C HIS A 111 5.71 6.03 -9.58
N LEU A 112 6.71 6.91 -9.49
CA LEU A 112 7.97 6.78 -10.22
C LEU A 112 9.04 5.96 -9.47
N TYR A 113 8.82 5.65 -8.19
CA TYR A 113 9.83 5.05 -7.31
C TYR A 113 10.49 3.79 -7.90
N ASN A 114 9.67 2.82 -8.32
CA ASN A 114 10.19 1.55 -8.83
C ASN A 114 10.93 1.71 -10.16
N GLN A 115 10.50 2.64 -11.01
CA GLN A 115 11.19 2.97 -12.26
C GLN A 115 12.55 3.59 -11.98
N LYS A 116 12.60 4.62 -11.11
CA LYS A 116 13.85 5.29 -10.71
C LYS A 116 14.84 4.28 -10.07
N LEU A 117 14.33 3.34 -9.28
CA LEU A 117 15.14 2.30 -8.65
C LEU A 117 15.77 1.35 -9.69
N ARG A 118 15.00 0.96 -10.71
CA ARG A 118 15.50 0.15 -11.82
C ARG A 118 16.58 0.87 -12.63
N GLU A 119 16.37 2.15 -12.93
CA GLU A 119 17.34 2.98 -13.65
C GLU A 119 18.64 3.11 -12.87
N LYS A 120 18.56 3.41 -11.56
CA LYS A 120 19.71 3.48 -10.65
C LYS A 120 20.52 2.18 -10.62
N LEU A 121 19.86 1.04 -10.45
CA LEU A 121 20.53 -0.26 -10.39
C LEU A 121 21.21 -0.61 -11.73
N LYS A 122 20.59 -0.27 -12.86
CA LYS A 122 21.20 -0.45 -14.18
C LYS A 122 22.44 0.42 -14.37
N GLU A 123 22.44 1.66 -13.88
CA GLU A 123 23.62 2.53 -13.92
C GLU A 123 24.77 1.98 -13.07
N GLU A 124 24.45 1.42 -11.90
CA GLU A 124 25.41 0.78 -10.99
C GLU A 124 26.01 -0.50 -11.59
N GLU A 125 25.20 -1.34 -12.24
CA GLU A 125 25.67 -2.55 -12.95
C GLU A 125 26.66 -2.22 -14.07
N ASN A 126 26.49 -1.08 -14.73
CA ASN A 126 27.38 -0.63 -15.80
C ASN A 126 28.68 0.05 -15.28
N THR A 127 28.85 0.17 -13.95
CA THR A 127 30.00 0.81 -13.32
C THR A 127 30.87 -0.21 -12.60
N VAL A 128 32.04 -0.54 -13.16
CA VAL A 128 32.99 -1.48 -12.54
C VAL A 128 33.58 -0.88 -11.25
N GLY A 129 33.42 -1.57 -10.12
CA GLY A 129 34.06 -1.23 -8.84
C GLY A 129 33.14 -0.68 -7.74
N ARG A 130 31.83 -0.56 -7.99
CA ARG A 130 30.85 -0.09 -6.99
C ARG A 130 29.91 -1.23 -6.59
N ARG A 131 30.36 -2.10 -5.68
CA ARG A 131 29.45 -2.99 -4.94
C ARG A 131 29.30 -2.41 -3.54
N GLY A 132 28.30 -1.56 -3.35
CA GLY A 132 28.00 -0.99 -2.04
C GLY A 132 27.62 -2.10 -1.08
N GLU A 133 28.31 -2.16 0.06
CA GLU A 133 27.96 -3.04 1.18
C GLU A 133 26.73 -2.45 1.90
N GLY A 134 25.55 -2.92 1.52
CA GLY A 134 24.28 -2.57 2.14
C GLY A 134 23.13 -3.31 1.48
N ALA A 135 22.08 -3.63 2.24
CA ALA A 135 20.84 -4.15 1.69
C ALA A 135 20.10 -3.02 0.95
N GLU A 136 20.57 -2.67 -0.25
CA GLU A 136 19.92 -1.68 -1.10
C GLU A 136 18.53 -2.18 -1.56
N PRO A 137 17.54 -1.28 -1.70
CA PRO A 137 16.22 -1.66 -2.20
C PRO A 137 16.33 -2.29 -3.59
N GLN A 138 15.69 -3.45 -3.78
CA GLN A 138 15.60 -4.09 -5.10
C GLN A 138 14.37 -3.57 -5.85
N TYR A 139 14.53 -3.28 -7.14
CA TYR A 139 13.40 -2.98 -8.00
C TYR A 139 12.58 -4.26 -8.25
N VAL A 140 11.29 -4.11 -8.51
CA VAL A 140 10.38 -5.24 -8.76
C VAL A 140 9.94 -5.23 -10.23
N ASP A 141 10.16 -6.35 -10.92
CA ASP A 141 9.77 -6.55 -12.33
C ASP A 141 8.28 -6.87 -12.51
N LYS A 142 7.58 -7.21 -11.43
CA LYS A 142 6.18 -7.63 -11.43
C LYS A 142 5.36 -6.79 -10.46
N PHE A 143 4.14 -6.48 -10.86
CA PHE A 143 3.19 -5.81 -9.98
C PHE A 143 2.65 -6.80 -8.93
N GLY A 144 2.22 -6.29 -7.79
CA GLY A 144 1.57 -7.08 -6.73
C GLY A 144 2.41 -7.28 -5.47
N PHE A 145 1.81 -7.95 -4.50
CA PHE A 145 2.42 -8.25 -3.20
C PHE A 145 2.77 -9.73 -3.10
N HIS A 146 3.73 -10.06 -2.24
CA HIS A 146 4.09 -11.44 -1.90
C HIS A 146 3.02 -12.15 -1.04
N THR A 147 2.02 -11.42 -0.58
CA THR A 147 0.87 -11.92 0.15
C THR A 147 -0.41 -11.42 -0.50
N VAL A 148 -1.52 -12.11 -0.24
CA VAL A 148 -2.84 -11.71 -0.74
C VAL A 148 -3.23 -10.37 -0.10
N THR A 149 -3.44 -9.36 -0.93
CA THR A 149 -4.10 -8.12 -0.51
C THR A 149 -5.58 -8.18 -0.82
N CYS A 150 -6.41 -7.35 -0.17
CA CYS A 150 -7.85 -7.37 -0.37
C CYS A 150 -8.40 -5.99 -0.70
N CYS A 151 -9.35 -5.91 -1.63
CA CYS A 151 -10.24 -4.76 -1.78
C CYS A 151 -11.55 -5.07 -1.05
N GLY A 152 -11.70 -4.55 0.17
CA GLY A 152 -12.71 -5.05 1.09
C GLY A 152 -12.46 -6.52 1.44
N PHE A 153 -13.39 -7.41 1.09
CA PHE A 153 -13.23 -8.87 1.27
C PHE A 153 -12.86 -9.60 -0.03
N ILE A 154 -12.60 -8.88 -1.11
CA ILE A 154 -12.24 -9.48 -2.39
C ILE A 154 -10.72 -9.64 -2.43
N PRO A 155 -10.19 -10.89 -2.44
CA PRO A 155 -8.77 -11.14 -2.62
C PRO A 155 -8.30 -10.57 -3.96
N GLN A 156 -7.18 -9.86 -3.93
CA GLN A 156 -6.42 -9.44 -5.10
C GLN A 156 -5.32 -10.48 -5.26
N GLU A 157 -5.48 -11.36 -6.24
CA GLU A 157 -4.54 -12.45 -6.51
C GLU A 157 -3.10 -11.92 -6.61
N PRO A 158 -2.13 -12.52 -5.90
CA PRO A 158 -0.71 -12.33 -6.17
C PRO A 158 -0.48 -12.70 -7.64
N LEU A 159 0.22 -11.84 -8.41
CA LEU A 159 0.47 -12.10 -9.82
C LEU A 159 1.48 -13.24 -9.98
N GLU A 160 0.99 -14.48 -9.96
CA GLU A 160 1.80 -15.69 -10.17
C GLU A 160 2.37 -15.74 -11.61
N PRO A 161 3.56 -16.33 -11.83
CA PRO A 161 4.38 -16.15 -13.04
C PRO A 161 3.83 -16.68 -14.38
N SER A 162 2.69 -17.37 -14.44
CA SER A 162 2.40 -18.26 -15.58
C SER A 162 1.02 -18.14 -16.21
N SER A 163 0.20 -17.13 -15.89
CA SER A 163 -1.16 -17.06 -16.42
C SER A 163 -1.42 -15.84 -17.32
N LEU A 164 -1.69 -16.08 -18.61
CA LEU A 164 -2.25 -15.10 -19.58
C LEU A 164 -3.53 -14.38 -19.11
N LYS A 165 -4.11 -14.79 -17.98
CA LYS A 165 -5.26 -14.14 -17.30
C LYS A 165 -4.88 -12.79 -16.67
N SER A 166 -3.60 -12.57 -16.36
CA SER A 166 -3.10 -11.35 -15.69
C SER A 166 -3.27 -10.07 -16.53
N VAL A 167 -3.10 -10.17 -17.84
CA VAL A 167 -3.21 -9.01 -18.76
C VAL A 167 -4.65 -8.50 -18.89
N LYS A 168 -5.65 -9.38 -18.80
CA LYS A 168 -7.08 -8.99 -18.90
C LYS A 168 -7.63 -8.38 -17.62
N PHE A 169 -7.11 -8.78 -16.45
CA PHE A 169 -7.52 -8.20 -15.16
C PHE A 169 -6.96 -6.79 -14.96
N GLN A 170 -5.71 -6.55 -15.35
CA GLN A 170 -5.08 -5.21 -15.31
C GLN A 170 -5.80 -4.19 -16.20
N ARG A 171 -6.26 -4.59 -17.40
CA ARG A 171 -7.00 -3.68 -18.32
C ARG A 171 -8.36 -3.24 -17.77
N ARG A 172 -9.02 -4.09 -16.94
CA ARG A 172 -10.32 -3.79 -16.33
C ARG A 172 -10.23 -2.88 -15.10
N LEU A 173 -9.16 -2.98 -14.30
CA LEU A 173 -8.98 -2.10 -13.14
C LEU A 173 -8.52 -0.69 -13.56
N TRP A 174 -7.69 -0.56 -14.59
CA TRP A 174 -7.27 0.75 -15.11
C TRP A 174 -8.42 1.53 -15.75
N THR A 175 -9.33 0.85 -16.46
CA THR A 175 -10.52 1.49 -17.06
C THR A 175 -11.61 1.84 -16.05
N ALA A 176 -11.66 1.19 -14.89
CA ALA A 176 -12.64 1.48 -13.84
C ALA A 176 -12.28 2.67 -12.93
N GLN A 177 -11.05 3.20 -13.00
CA GLN A 177 -10.55 4.27 -12.14
C GLN A 177 -10.50 5.65 -12.84
N LEU A 178 -11.01 5.78 -14.07
CA LEU A 178 -11.18 7.07 -14.75
C LEU A 178 -12.66 7.45 -14.76
N PRO A 179 -13.10 8.51 -14.04
CA PRO A 179 -14.43 9.04 -14.23
C PRO A 179 -14.46 9.76 -15.59
N CYS A 180 -15.34 9.31 -16.47
CA CYS A 180 -15.95 10.07 -17.57
C CYS A 180 -15.01 11.06 -18.29
N ALA A 181 -14.18 10.55 -19.20
CA ALA A 181 -13.72 11.33 -20.34
C ALA A 181 -14.10 10.55 -21.61
N SER A 182 -14.79 11.25 -22.49
CA SER A 182 -15.32 10.83 -23.78
C SER A 182 -14.46 9.78 -24.50
N LEU A 183 -15.12 8.68 -24.87
CA LEU A 183 -14.65 7.70 -25.84
C LEU A 183 -14.34 8.38 -27.17
N GLU A 184 -13.07 8.42 -27.54
CA GLU A 184 -12.68 8.38 -28.95
C GLU A 184 -11.65 7.27 -29.09
N GLU A 185 -12.01 6.24 -29.87
CA GLU A 185 -11.25 5.01 -30.04
C GLU A 185 -9.96 5.27 -30.84
N ALA A 186 -8.83 5.42 -30.16
CA ALA A 186 -7.52 5.28 -30.80
C ALA A 186 -7.07 3.81 -30.74
N ASN A 187 -7.40 3.09 -31.80
CA ASN A 187 -6.93 1.74 -32.10
C ASN A 187 -5.43 1.78 -32.43
N ILE A 188 -4.57 1.43 -31.46
CA ILE A 188 -3.13 1.22 -31.73
C ILE A 188 -2.79 -0.21 -31.31
N GLY A 189 -2.60 -1.05 -32.33
CA GLY A 189 -2.22 -2.45 -32.22
C GLY A 189 -0.78 -2.67 -31.75
N PRO A 190 -0.36 -3.94 -31.59
CA PRO A 190 0.75 -4.30 -30.73
C PRO A 190 1.99 -4.65 -31.54
N TYR A 191 2.81 -3.68 -31.96
CA TYR A 191 4.19 -4.00 -32.41
C TYR A 191 5.15 -2.85 -32.18
N PHE A 192 6.34 -3.23 -31.71
CA PHE A 192 7.58 -2.49 -31.55
C PHE A 192 7.88 -1.45 -32.66
N GLY A 193 8.52 -0.34 -32.25
CA GLY A 193 9.73 0.12 -32.94
C GLY A 193 9.75 1.55 -33.50
N PHE A 194 10.83 2.25 -33.12
CA PHE A 194 11.53 3.31 -33.83
C PHE A 194 11.07 4.79 -33.72
N VAL A 195 11.85 5.52 -32.91
CA VAL A 195 12.54 6.79 -33.21
C VAL A 195 12.03 7.54 -34.46
N ARG A 196 11.55 8.77 -34.24
CA ARG A 196 12.05 9.94 -35.00
C ARG A 196 11.84 11.24 -34.23
N ASN A 197 12.97 11.84 -33.97
CA ASN A 197 13.21 13.21 -33.56
C ASN A 197 12.66 14.17 -34.62
N THR A 198 11.82 15.14 -34.22
CA THR A 198 11.76 16.50 -34.79
C THR A 198 10.96 17.40 -33.83
N ALA A 199 11.67 18.23 -33.06
CA ALA A 199 11.26 19.62 -32.86
C ALA A 199 11.43 20.38 -34.23
N PRO A 200 10.94 21.63 -34.44
CA PRO A 200 10.45 22.62 -33.47
C PRO A 200 9.21 23.45 -33.93
N ILE A 201 8.94 24.55 -33.20
CA ILE A 201 8.21 25.80 -33.55
C ILE A 201 6.67 25.67 -33.48
N ILE A 202 5.89 26.46 -32.72
CA ILE A 202 5.97 27.87 -32.25
C ILE A 202 5.65 27.94 -30.75
#